data_AF-A0A3R6S6W7-F1
#
_entry.id   AF-A0A3R6S6W7-F1
#
_cell.length_a   1.000
_cell.length_b   1.000
_cell.length_c   1.000
_cell.angle_alpha   90.00
_cell.angle_beta   90.00
_cell.angle_gamma   90.00
#
_symmetry.space_group_name_H-M   'P 1'
#
loop_
_entity.id
_entity.type
_entity.pdbx_description
1 polymer ?
#
loop_
_entity_poly.entity_id
_entity_poly.type
_entity_poly.pdbx_seq_one_letter_code
_entity_poly.pdbx_strand_id
1 'polypeptide(L)' 'MFNYRKLRGRIIEIYGSQKKFSETIDLSEQSITAKLNGRSDFSQADILKWSDALLIDKNDIGTYFFNQ' A
#
# COMPACT_ATOMS: atom_id res chain seq x y z
N MET A 1 -6.30 15.39 2.75
CA MET A 1 -5.60 14.73 1.63
C MET A 1 -4.72 13.64 2.24
N PHE A 2 -5.01 12.37 2.00
CA PHE A 2 -4.29 11.26 2.66
C PHE A 2 -2.83 11.21 2.21
N ASN A 3 -1.92 11.01 3.17
CA ASN A 3 -0.49 10.98 2.93
C ASN A 3 0.06 9.55 3.00
N TYR A 4 0.08 8.87 1.85
CA TYR A 4 0.64 7.52 1.72
C TYR A 4 2.16 7.50 1.44
N ARG A 5 2.93 8.53 1.86
CA ARG A 5 4.39 8.55 1.62
C ARG A 5 5.13 7.41 2.32
N LYS A 6 4.73 7.05 3.56
CA LYS A 6 5.32 5.90 4.28
C LYS A 6 5.03 4.59 3.54
N LEU A 7 3.78 4.39 3.11
CA LEU A 7 3.38 3.20 2.36
C LEU A 7 4.10 3.08 1.02
N ARG A 8 4.27 4.20 0.30
CA ARG A 8 5.10 4.27 -0.91
C ARG A 8 6.55 3.88 -0.65
N GLY A 9 7.17 4.43 0.39
CA GLY A 9 8.54 4.08 0.78
C GLY A 9 8.68 2.58 1.03
N ARG A 10 7.76 2.01 1.80
CA ARG A 10 7.75 0.58 2.10
C ARG A 10 7.63 -0.31 0.87
N ILE A 11 6.80 0.08 -0.11
CA ILE A 11 6.71 -0.64 -1.39
C ILE A 11 8.06 -0.68 -2.10
N ILE A 12 8.79 0.44 -2.14
CA ILE A 12 10.12 0.48 -2.76
C ILE A 12 11.15 -0.31 -1.95
N GLU A 13 11.11 -0.27 -0.62
CA GLU A 13 12.00 -1.05 0.24
C GLU A 13 11.86 -2.56 0.04
N ILE A 14 10.63 -3.07 -0.09
CA ILE A 14 10.36 -4.51 -0.20
C ILE A 14 10.44 -5.01 -1.65
N TYR A 15 9.86 -4.26 -2.60
CA TYR A 15 9.70 -4.72 -3.99
C TYR A 15 10.57 -3.98 -5.01
N GLY A 16 11.19 -2.85 -4.63
CA GLY A 16 11.99 -2.01 -5.52
C GLY A 16 11.19 -1.12 -6.47
N SER A 17 9.94 -1.47 -6.81
CA SER A 17 9.05 -0.65 -7.63
C SER A 17 7.57 -0.94 -7.38
N GLN A 18 6.70 0.04 -7.71
CA GLN A 18 5.25 -0.15 -7.65
C GLN A 18 4.75 -1.20 -8.64
N LYS A 19 5.38 -1.32 -9.81
CA LYS A 19 5.09 -2.35 -10.82
C LYS A 19 5.30 -3.77 -10.26
N LYS A 20 6.45 -4.04 -9.63
CA LYS A 20 6.72 -5.36 -9.03
C LYS A 20 5.74 -5.69 -7.90
N PHE A 21 5.37 -4.68 -7.13
CA PHE A 21 4.34 -4.84 -6.11
C PHE A 21 2.98 -5.16 -6.72
N SER A 22 2.57 -4.45 -7.78
CA SER A 22 1.30 -4.68 -8.44
C SER A 22 1.19 -6.10 -9.02
N GLU A 23 2.27 -6.60 -9.61
CA GLU A 23 2.39 -8.00 -10.07
C GLU A 23 2.24 -8.99 -8.90
N THR A 24 2.82 -8.69 -7.74
CA THR A 24 2.76 -9.58 -6.57
C THR A 24 1.36 -9.68 -5.96
N ILE A 25 0.63 -8.57 -5.92
CA ILE A 25 -0.71 -8.54 -5.33
C ILE A 25 -1.83 -8.62 -6.37
N ASP A 26 -1.52 -9.03 -7.60
CA ASP A 26 -2.48 -9.23 -8.71
C ASP A 26 -3.41 -8.01 -8.91
N LEU A 27 -2.81 -6.82 -8.96
CA LEU A 27 -3.49 -5.57 -9.26
C LEU A 27 -2.78 -4.85 -10.40
N SER A 28 -3.51 -3.99 -11.12
CA SER A 28 -2.87 -3.10 -12.08
C SER A 28 -2.09 -2.00 -11.36
N GLU A 29 -1.00 -1.53 -11.97
CA GLU A 29 -0.22 -0.40 -11.46
C GLU A 29 -1.09 0.88 -11.31
N GLN A 30 -2.12 1.01 -12.16
CA GLN A 30 -3.09 2.11 -12.04
C GLN A 30 -3.93 2.01 -10.77
N SER A 31 -4.37 0.80 -10.37
CA SER A 31 -5.10 0.58 -9.13
C SER A 31 -4.26 0.91 -7.90
N ILE A 32 -2.97 0.52 -7.90
CA ILE A 32 -2.01 0.90 -6.85
C ILE A 32 -1.89 2.42 -6.76
N THR A 33 -1.66 3.06 -7.91
CA THR A 33 -1.49 4.52 -8.01
C THR A 33 -2.73 5.27 -7.56
N ALA A 34 -3.93 4.78 -7.92
CA ALA A 34 -5.19 5.38 -7.50
C ALA A 34 -5.35 5.35 -5.98
N LYS A 35 -5.07 4.21 -5.34
CA LYS A 35 -5.10 4.07 -3.88
C LYS A 35 -4.07 4.97 -3.18
N LEU A 36 -2.82 4.95 -3.64
CA LEU A 36 -1.75 5.76 -3.05
C LEU A 36 -1.91 7.28 -3.28
N ASN A 37 -2.76 7.69 -4.23
CA ASN A 37 -3.15 9.09 -4.45
C ASN A 37 -4.47 9.47 -3.76
N GLY A 38 -5.10 8.54 -3.04
CA GLY A 38 -6.40 8.77 -2.41
C GLY A 38 -7.55 8.95 -3.40
N ARG A 39 -7.40 8.49 -4.65
CA ARG A 39 -8.50 8.45 -5.65
C ARG A 39 -9.41 7.22 -5.47
N SER A 40 -8.94 6.24 -4.72
CA SER A 40 -9.70 5.05 -4.35
C SER A 40 -9.35 4.67 -2.92
N ASP A 41 -10.36 4.33 -2.13
CA ASP A 41 -10.14 3.96 -0.74
C ASP A 41 -9.57 2.55 -0.61
N PHE A 42 -8.95 2.29 0.54
CA PHE A 42 -8.55 0.95 0.96
C PHE A 42 -9.72 0.24 1.64
N SER A 43 -10.11 -0.92 1.12
CA SER A 43 -10.97 -1.83 1.85
C SER A 43 -10.18 -2.54 2.96
N GLN A 44 -10.87 -3.13 3.92
CA GLN A 44 -10.23 -3.96 4.94
C GLN A 44 -9.43 -5.12 4.33
N ALA A 45 -9.94 -5.72 3.26
CA ALA A 45 -9.24 -6.77 2.52
C ALA A 45 -7.95 -6.26 1.86
N ASP A 46 -7.97 -5.03 1.32
CA ASP A 46 -6.75 -4.41 0.78
C ASP A 46 -5.72 -4.19 1.88
N ILE A 47 -6.13 -3.66 3.04
CA ILE A 47 -5.22 -3.37 4.14
C ILE A 47 -4.54 -4.65 4.61
N LEU A 48 -5.30 -5.74 4.79
CA LEU A 48 -4.73 -7.03 5.18
C LEU A 48 -3.76 -7.56 4.11
N LYS A 49 -4.21 -7.63 2.84
CA LYS A 49 -3.39 -8.12 1.73
C LYS A 49 -2.09 -7.34 1.56
N TRP A 50 -2.16 -6.01 1.64
CA TRP A 50 -0.99 -5.15 1.50
C TRP A 50 -0.08 -5.20 2.71
N SER A 51 -0.64 -5.33 3.92
CA SER A 51 0.17 -5.47 5.14
C SER A 51 0.97 -6.76 5.13
N ASP A 52 0.34 -7.87 4.71
CA ASP A 52 1.01 -9.16 4.59
C ASP A 52 2.11 -9.12 3.52
N ALA A 53 1.82 -8.55 2.35
CA ALA A 53 2.78 -8.40 1.26
C ALA A 53 3.97 -7.49 1.63
N LEU A 54 3.72 -6.40 2.35
CA LEU A 54 4.74 -5.41 2.72
C LEU A 54 5.41 -5.69 4.07
N LEU A 55 5.11 -6.84 4.68
CA LEU A 55 5.62 -7.23 6.00
C LEU A 55 5.44 -6.11 7.02
N ILE A 56 4.21 -5.57 7.08
CA ILE A 56 3.81 -4.53 8.05
C ILE A 56 3.22 -5.24 9.27
N ASP A 57 3.76 -4.96 10.45
CA ASP A 57 3.22 -5.50 11.69
C ASP A 57 1.80 -4.97 11.94
N LYS A 58 0.95 -5.78 12.56
CA LYS A 58 -0.44 -5.41 12.87
C LYS A 58 -0.54 -4.13 13.70
N ASN A 59 0.43 -3.90 14.58
CA ASN A 59 0.50 -2.69 15.41
C ASN A 59 0.84 -1.43 14.58
N ASP A 60 1.49 -1.59 13.44
CA ASP A 60 1.92 -0.49 12.57
C ASP A 60 0.93 -0.17 11.44
N ILE A 61 -0.11 -0.99 11.24
CA ILE A 61 -1.13 -0.77 10.20
C ILE A 61 -1.68 0.65 10.26
N GLY A 62 -1.96 1.18 11.46
CA GLY A 62 -2.47 2.53 11.61
C GLY A 62 -1.52 3.60 11.08
N THR A 63 -0.21 3.43 11.32
CA THR A 63 0.85 4.32 10.86
C THR A 63 0.98 4.36 9.33
N TYR A 64 0.62 3.27 8.65
CA TYR A 64 0.75 3.16 7.19
C TYR A 64 -0.53 3.55 6.43
N PHE A 65 -1.69 3.19 6.95
CA PHE A 65 -2.96 3.31 6.23
C PHE A 65 -3.86 4.45 6.74
N PHE A 66 -3.68 4.92 7.98
CA PHE A 66 -4.57 5.93 8.59
C PHE A 66 -3.85 7.22 8.99
N ASN A 67 -2.58 7.38 8.60
CA ASN A 67 -1.81 8.56 8.95
C ASN A 67 -2.25 9.77 8.09
N GLN A 68 -2.65 10.85 8.77
CA GLN A 68 -3.03 12.12 8.13
C GLN A 68 -1.81 12.89 7.62
#